data_AF-A0AAX2ZFR4-F1
#
_entry.id   AF-A0AAX2ZFR4-F1
#
_cell.length_a   1.000
_cell.length_b   1.000
_cell.length_c   1.000
_cell.angle_alpha   90.00
_cell.angle_beta   90.00
_cell.angle_gamma   90.00
#
_symmetry.space_group_name_H-M   'P 1'
#
loop_
_entity.id
_entity.type
_entity.pdbx_description
1 polymer ?
#
loop_
_entity_poly.entity_id
_entity_poly.type
_entity_poly.pdbx_seq_one_letter_code
_entity_poly.pdbx_strand_id
1 'polypeptide(L)'
;MNFKAFYDKVVNLIYDNRRNIVRISFSALALLLLLIVLYFSSDNFNINNEVNTLITYIEDRQYTMAENYYDDVEKEFSDSKMGRFNKKVSKKLSALLINNADMYINNQVTKEQYMGLVNIVNVLNPISIDPENLMDLGKRVDEMYKEENITYESASSFLQITSSLTGVNEGLEEYKQNIESIYESRQIYKEGTKNQSIKKYHEAIELYDKVLKEDEKYYSLAENAKKECIKVMHDYYISQAKSLASEGKYEEALKYLSYLSPYYDEEEINNLMEQYNKYVSNYTMTSSDIINLISRRSNENKDDLSVVSYLQTVNGKRYYYGEVMKNDKVINEVLIDTDTKKLYSYKSDKKDYNCNYCDAYFKIDEDSGQIIFSISKDEAKSILEDKLKENAKDYNSIELLDEDKQEKYSNDEVKNMIKENGNIYYYFTIKTGWFNWFKPKEIYMINIYDKTVYNLENDKVQHV
;
A
#
# COMPACT_ATOMS: atom_id res chain seq x y z
N MET A 1 45.66 92.49 -31.93
CA MET A 1 45.62 92.11 -33.36
C MET A 1 44.23 92.44 -33.87
N ASN A 2 44.10 93.34 -34.85
CA ASN A 2 42.80 93.90 -35.25
C ASN A 2 41.97 92.84 -35.97
N PHE A 3 40.86 92.40 -35.36
CA PHE A 3 39.98 91.34 -35.88
C PHE A 3 39.51 91.66 -37.30
N LYS A 4 39.29 92.94 -37.62
CA LYS A 4 38.93 93.41 -38.96
C LYS A 4 40.04 93.14 -39.98
N ALA A 5 41.30 93.37 -39.63
CA ALA A 5 42.43 93.11 -40.52
C ALA A 5 42.67 91.61 -40.73
N PHE A 6 42.41 90.77 -39.72
CA PHE A 6 42.46 89.32 -39.86
C PHE A 6 41.30 88.80 -40.73
N TYR A 7 40.09 89.32 -40.49
CA TYR A 7 38.90 89.02 -41.29
C TYR A 7 39.08 89.40 -42.76
N ASP A 8 39.52 90.64 -43.04
CA ASP A 8 39.76 91.10 -44.41
C ASP A 8 40.84 90.27 -45.11
N LYS A 9 41.88 89.83 -44.37
CA LYS A 9 42.94 88.96 -44.91
C LYS A 9 42.41 87.56 -45.24
N VAL A 10 41.53 87.00 -44.41
CA VAL A 10 40.87 85.72 -44.65
C VAL A 10 39.88 85.83 -45.82
N VAL A 11 39.10 86.91 -45.89
CA VAL A 11 38.15 87.17 -46.98
C VAL A 11 38.87 87.35 -48.32
N ASN A 12 39.96 88.12 -48.36
CA ASN A 12 40.76 88.28 -49.57
C ASN A 12 41.42 86.96 -49.99
N LEU A 13 41.95 86.16 -49.04
CA LEU A 13 42.48 84.83 -49.34
C LEU A 13 41.40 83.89 -49.93
N ILE A 14 40.16 83.97 -49.41
CA ILE A 14 39.01 83.23 -49.93
C ILE A 14 38.61 83.73 -51.32
N TYR A 15 38.66 85.04 -51.56
CA TYR A 15 38.25 85.63 -52.83
C TYR A 15 39.27 85.37 -53.95
N ASP A 16 40.56 85.52 -53.65
CA ASP A 16 41.67 85.32 -54.59
C ASP A 16 41.83 83.84 -54.96
N ASN A 17 41.61 82.92 -54.01
CA ASN A 17 41.64 81.48 -54.26
C ASN A 17 40.24 80.86 -54.41
N ARG A 18 39.18 81.67 -54.64
CA ARG A 18 37.78 81.21 -54.63
C ARG A 18 37.56 79.97 -55.49
N ARG A 19 38.20 79.91 -56.66
CA ARG A 19 38.04 78.81 -57.61
C ARG A 19 38.64 77.51 -57.06
N ASN A 20 39.78 77.61 -56.38
CA ASN A 20 40.45 76.46 -55.77
C ASN A 20 39.75 76.03 -54.48
N ILE A 21 39.33 76.98 -53.64
CA ILE A 21 38.61 76.69 -52.39
C ILE A 21 37.26 76.06 -52.67
N VAL A 22 36.48 76.60 -53.62
CA VAL A 22 35.21 75.99 -54.06
C VAL A 22 35.45 74.59 -54.60
N ARG A 23 36.47 74.38 -55.43
CA ARG A 23 36.81 73.05 -55.97
C ARG A 23 37.19 72.04 -54.89
N ILE A 24 38.05 72.42 -53.94
CA ILE A 24 38.45 71.56 -52.81
C ILE A 24 37.25 71.28 -51.90
N SER A 25 36.40 72.28 -51.64
CA SER A 25 35.21 72.11 -50.81
C SER A 25 34.20 71.16 -51.46
N PHE A 26 33.96 71.27 -52.77
CA PHE A 26 33.14 70.32 -53.51
C PHE A 26 33.75 68.92 -53.56
N SER A 27 35.07 68.80 -53.72
CA SER A 27 35.75 67.49 -53.66
C SER A 27 35.67 66.86 -52.27
N ALA A 28 35.82 67.64 -51.19
CA ALA A 28 35.65 67.17 -49.82
C ALA A 28 34.21 66.76 -49.54
N LEU A 29 33.22 67.54 -50.01
CA LEU A 29 31.80 67.22 -49.90
C LEU A 29 31.44 65.95 -50.69
N ALA A 30 32.00 65.79 -51.90
CA ALA A 30 31.83 64.59 -52.71
C ALA A 30 32.44 63.37 -52.02
N LEU A 31 33.64 63.49 -51.43
CA LEU A 31 34.25 62.41 -50.65
C LEU A 31 33.40 62.04 -49.42
N LEU A 32 32.85 63.04 -48.73
CA LEU A 32 31.93 62.83 -47.59
C LEU A 32 30.65 62.12 -48.02
N LEU A 33 30.04 62.54 -49.13
CA LEU A 33 28.88 61.86 -49.73
C LEU A 33 29.22 60.44 -50.15
N LEU A 34 30.41 60.20 -50.71
CA LEU A 34 30.87 58.89 -51.12
C LEU A 34 31.13 57.99 -49.91
N LEU A 35 31.69 58.53 -48.82
CA LEU A 35 31.81 57.81 -47.54
C LEU A 35 30.44 57.49 -46.93
N ILE A 36 29.47 58.40 -47.02
CA ILE A 36 28.09 58.18 -46.56
C ILE A 36 27.43 57.09 -47.41
N VAL A 37 27.53 57.16 -48.74
CA VAL A 37 27.01 56.14 -49.65
C VAL A 37 27.69 54.80 -49.41
N LEU A 38 29.02 54.74 -49.30
CA LEU A 38 29.74 53.51 -48.97
C LEU A 38 29.39 52.98 -47.59
N TYR A 39 29.08 53.84 -46.61
CA TYR A 39 28.64 53.45 -45.28
C TYR A 39 27.22 52.85 -45.32
N PHE A 40 26.28 53.47 -46.04
CA PHE A 40 24.91 52.94 -46.23
C PHE A 40 24.86 51.73 -47.16
N SER A 41 25.74 51.66 -48.16
CA SER A 41 25.96 50.48 -49.01
C SER A 41 26.85 49.44 -48.35
N SER A 42 27.37 49.68 -47.15
CA SER A 42 28.19 48.69 -46.46
C SER A 42 27.31 47.54 -45.98
N ASP A 43 27.78 46.31 -46.20
CA ASP A 43 27.12 45.08 -45.75
C ASP A 43 26.67 45.10 -44.29
N ASN A 44 27.37 45.84 -43.43
CA ASN A 44 27.12 45.86 -41.99
C ASN A 44 25.79 46.54 -41.60
N PHE A 45 25.35 47.56 -42.33
CA PHE A 45 24.06 48.23 -42.06
C PHE A 45 22.89 47.35 -42.53
N ASN A 46 23.05 46.71 -43.69
CA ASN A 46 22.08 45.77 -44.25
C ASN A 46 21.89 44.54 -43.35
N ILE A 47 22.97 43.92 -42.85
CA ILE A 47 22.88 42.75 -41.95
C ILE A 47 22.09 43.05 -40.67
N ASN A 48 22.23 44.24 -40.07
CA ASN A 48 21.49 44.56 -38.84
C ASN A 48 19.98 44.64 -39.06
N ASN A 49 19.57 45.17 -40.22
CA ASN A 49 18.17 45.22 -40.60
C ASN A 49 17.61 43.81 -40.76
N GLU A 50 18.31 42.95 -41.52
CA GLU A 50 17.86 41.58 -41.73
C GLU A 50 17.80 40.78 -40.41
N VAL A 51 18.79 40.96 -39.52
CA VAL A 51 18.79 40.34 -38.19
C VAL A 51 17.56 40.77 -37.38
N ASN A 52 17.20 42.05 -37.41
CA ASN A 52 16.05 42.54 -36.67
C ASN A 52 14.74 41.99 -37.24
N THR A 53 14.60 41.92 -38.56
CA THR A 53 13.42 41.32 -39.21
C THR A 53 13.21 39.87 -38.76
N LEU A 54 14.27 39.06 -38.80
CA LEU A 54 14.19 37.67 -38.33
C LEU A 54 13.78 37.58 -36.86
N ILE A 55 14.42 38.39 -36.00
CA ILE A 55 14.13 38.40 -34.55
C ILE A 55 12.69 38.86 -34.29
N THR A 56 12.17 39.86 -35.01
CA THR A 56 10.77 40.30 -34.89
C THR A 56 9.81 39.17 -35.25
N TYR A 57 10.03 38.42 -36.33
CA TYR A 57 9.19 37.27 -36.64
C TYR A 57 9.19 36.21 -35.53
N ILE A 58 10.34 36.00 -34.88
CA ILE A 58 10.44 35.06 -33.75
C ILE A 58 9.71 35.62 -32.51
N GLU A 59 9.92 36.89 -32.15
CA GLU A 59 9.28 37.57 -31.02
C GLU A 59 7.74 37.60 -31.17
N ASP A 60 7.26 37.87 -32.38
CA ASP A 60 5.84 37.88 -32.76
C ASP A 60 5.28 36.47 -32.98
N ARG A 61 6.09 35.43 -32.77
CA ARG A 61 5.75 34.00 -32.85
C ARG A 61 5.28 33.57 -34.24
N GLN A 62 5.71 34.28 -35.26
CA GLN A 62 5.50 33.96 -36.67
C GLN A 62 6.59 32.98 -37.14
N TYR A 63 6.70 31.82 -36.47
CA TYR A 63 7.84 30.89 -36.65
C TYR A 63 8.01 30.39 -38.09
N THR A 64 6.92 30.13 -38.82
CA THR A 64 7.01 29.77 -40.25
C THR A 64 7.54 30.91 -41.11
N MET A 65 7.22 32.17 -40.78
CA MET A 65 7.78 33.33 -41.49
C MET A 65 9.26 33.48 -41.15
N ALA A 66 9.66 33.26 -39.89
CA ALA A 66 11.05 33.30 -39.46
C ALA A 66 11.90 32.24 -40.19
N GLU A 67 11.42 31.01 -40.28
CA GLU A 67 12.10 29.90 -40.99
C GLU A 67 12.27 30.23 -42.48
N ASN A 68 11.18 30.53 -43.19
CA ASN A 68 11.22 30.89 -44.60
C ASN A 68 12.16 32.07 -44.87
N TYR A 69 12.13 33.08 -43.99
CA TYR A 69 12.97 34.26 -44.12
C TYR A 69 14.46 33.94 -43.92
N TYR A 70 14.80 33.07 -42.96
CA TYR A 70 16.17 32.60 -42.79
C TYR A 70 16.68 31.85 -44.04
N ASP A 71 15.86 30.97 -44.62
CA ASP A 71 16.18 30.24 -45.84
C ASP A 71 16.41 31.17 -47.04
N ASP A 72 15.62 32.24 -47.15
CA ASP A 72 15.78 33.23 -48.22
C ASP A 72 17.07 34.04 -48.03
N VAL A 73 17.38 34.45 -46.81
CA VAL A 73 18.65 35.12 -46.48
C VAL A 73 19.85 34.21 -46.79
N GLU A 74 19.76 32.91 -46.50
CA GLU A 74 20.81 31.93 -46.77
C GLU A 74 21.09 31.78 -48.28
N LYS A 75 20.06 31.84 -49.13
CA LYS A 75 20.21 31.79 -50.61
C LYS A 75 20.87 33.06 -51.17
N GLU A 76 20.63 34.21 -50.56
CA GLU A 76 21.10 35.50 -51.05
C GLU A 76 22.50 35.89 -50.54
N PHE A 77 22.86 35.45 -49.33
CA PHE A 77 24.09 35.88 -48.67
C PHE A 77 25.28 35.03 -49.07
N SER A 78 26.45 35.65 -49.19
CA SER A 78 27.71 34.91 -49.26
C SER A 78 28.09 34.32 -47.91
N ASP A 79 28.89 33.26 -47.87
CA ASP A 79 29.30 32.57 -46.63
C ASP A 79 29.85 33.54 -45.55
N SER A 80 30.68 34.51 -45.95
CA SER A 80 31.24 35.52 -45.03
C SER A 80 30.17 36.49 -44.50
N LYS A 81 29.17 36.83 -45.32
CA LYS A 81 28.03 37.64 -44.91
C LYS A 81 27.11 36.83 -43.99
N MET A 82 26.87 35.56 -44.31
CA MET A 82 26.05 34.66 -43.51
C MET A 82 26.68 34.36 -42.14
N GLY A 83 27.99 34.15 -42.06
CA GLY A 83 28.69 34.00 -40.78
C GLY A 83 28.57 35.24 -39.88
N ARG A 84 28.60 36.45 -40.45
CA ARG A 84 28.36 37.71 -39.71
C ARG A 84 26.90 37.85 -39.27
N PHE A 85 25.95 37.45 -40.12
CA PHE A 85 24.52 37.42 -39.81
C PHE A 85 24.24 36.44 -38.66
N ASN A 86 24.62 35.18 -38.81
CA ASN A 86 24.42 34.13 -37.79
C ASN A 86 24.99 34.52 -36.44
N LYS A 87 26.22 35.07 -36.40
CA LYS A 87 26.82 35.53 -35.13
C LYS A 87 25.99 36.61 -34.43
N LYS A 88 25.35 37.51 -35.19
CA LYS A 88 24.49 38.57 -34.61
C LYS A 88 23.12 38.02 -34.20
N VAL A 89 22.53 37.12 -35.00
CA VAL A 89 21.28 36.44 -34.64
C VAL A 89 21.49 35.61 -33.38
N SER A 90 22.55 34.79 -33.29
CA SER A 90 22.94 34.04 -32.10
C SER A 90 22.89 34.90 -30.84
N LYS A 91 23.56 36.06 -30.84
CA LYS A 91 23.59 36.94 -29.67
C LYS A 91 22.20 37.44 -29.26
N LYS A 92 21.36 37.85 -30.22
CA LYS A 92 20.01 38.35 -29.92
C LYS A 92 19.06 37.23 -29.50
N LEU A 93 19.15 36.09 -30.17
CA LEU A 93 18.32 34.92 -29.92
C LEU A 93 18.66 34.28 -28.57
N SER A 94 19.93 34.20 -28.19
CA SER A 94 20.34 33.78 -26.84
C SER A 94 19.74 34.68 -25.76
N ALA A 95 19.77 36.01 -25.95
CA ALA A 95 19.18 36.95 -24.99
C ALA A 95 17.65 36.81 -24.91
N LEU A 96 16.97 36.64 -26.05
CA LEU A 96 15.54 36.42 -26.12
C LEU A 96 15.13 35.11 -25.42
N LEU A 97 15.89 34.05 -25.66
CA LEU A 97 15.69 32.73 -25.07
C LEU A 97 15.83 32.77 -23.55
N ILE A 98 16.93 33.35 -23.02
CA ILE A 98 17.15 33.48 -21.58
C ILE A 98 16.03 34.30 -20.91
N ASN A 99 15.61 35.41 -21.54
CA ASN A 99 14.53 36.23 -21.03
C ASN A 99 13.20 35.44 -20.98
N ASN A 100 12.83 34.78 -22.08
CA ASN A 100 11.60 33.98 -22.12
C ASN A 100 11.65 32.78 -21.17
N ALA A 101 12.83 32.19 -20.98
CA ALA A 101 13.04 31.14 -19.99
C ALA A 101 12.77 31.64 -18.57
N ASP A 102 13.33 32.79 -18.20
CA ASP A 102 13.08 33.46 -16.92
C ASP A 102 11.59 33.80 -16.74
N MET A 103 10.96 34.38 -17.78
CA MET A 103 9.53 34.66 -17.80
C MET A 103 8.70 33.38 -17.63
N TYR A 104 9.11 32.26 -18.23
CA TYR A 104 8.40 30.98 -18.12
C TYR A 104 8.46 30.43 -16.69
N ILE A 105 9.66 30.42 -16.09
CA ILE A 105 9.87 29.99 -14.69
C ILE A 105 9.02 30.84 -13.74
N ASN A 106 8.86 32.13 -14.04
CA ASN A 106 8.04 33.08 -13.29
C ASN A 106 6.55 33.10 -13.70
N ASN A 107 6.08 32.14 -14.51
CA ASN A 107 4.69 32.00 -14.99
C ASN A 107 4.15 33.21 -15.78
N GLN A 108 5.02 33.99 -16.41
CA GLN A 108 4.65 35.16 -17.23
C GLN A 108 4.38 34.79 -18.70
N VAL A 109 4.93 33.68 -19.17
CA VAL A 109 4.64 33.08 -20.48
C VAL A 109 4.22 31.62 -20.32
N THR A 110 3.46 31.09 -21.27
CA THR A 110 2.97 29.70 -21.20
C THR A 110 4.04 28.70 -21.65
N LYS A 111 3.83 27.43 -21.28
CA LYS A 111 4.70 26.31 -21.69
C LYS A 111 4.82 26.23 -23.22
N GLU A 112 3.73 26.39 -23.94
CA GLU A 112 3.67 26.34 -25.41
C GLU A 112 4.44 27.50 -26.03
N GLN A 113 4.39 28.67 -25.41
CA GLN A 113 5.11 29.86 -25.88
C GLN A 113 6.62 29.64 -25.76
N TYR A 114 7.09 29.18 -24.60
CA TYR A 114 8.50 28.88 -24.38
C TYR A 114 9.00 27.72 -25.26
N MET A 115 8.22 26.64 -25.34
CA MET A 115 8.53 25.49 -26.20
C MET A 115 8.58 25.87 -27.68
N GLY A 116 7.68 26.74 -28.14
CA GLY A 116 7.70 27.26 -29.51
C GLY A 116 8.98 28.02 -29.83
N LEU A 117 9.47 28.85 -28.89
CA LEU A 117 10.73 29.58 -29.04
C LEU A 117 11.92 28.62 -29.12
N VAL A 118 11.98 27.62 -28.24
CA VAL A 118 13.02 26.59 -28.27
C VAL A 118 13.02 25.79 -29.58
N ASN A 119 11.83 25.44 -30.08
CA ASN A 119 11.71 24.71 -31.34
C ASN A 119 12.24 25.51 -32.53
N ILE A 120 11.88 26.79 -32.66
CA ILE A 120 12.40 27.61 -33.77
C ILE A 120 13.92 27.81 -33.66
N VAL A 121 14.47 27.92 -32.44
CA VAL A 121 15.93 27.97 -32.23
C VAL A 121 16.60 26.71 -32.78
N ASN A 122 16.03 25.52 -32.51
CA ASN A 122 16.56 24.25 -33.02
C ASN A 122 16.43 24.10 -34.54
N VAL A 123 15.34 24.61 -35.13
CA VAL A 123 15.14 24.62 -36.60
C VAL A 123 16.21 25.47 -37.27
N LEU A 124 16.55 26.62 -36.68
CA LEU A 124 17.64 27.50 -37.12
C LEU A 124 19.03 26.93 -36.74
N ASN A 125 19.25 25.64 -36.94
CA ASN A 125 20.40 24.84 -36.50
C ASN A 125 21.80 25.44 -36.77
N PRO A 126 22.06 26.21 -37.85
CA PRO A 126 23.36 26.87 -38.04
C PRO A 126 23.66 28.00 -37.04
N ILE A 127 22.69 28.41 -36.23
CA ILE A 127 22.80 29.44 -35.20
C ILE A 127 23.22 28.79 -33.88
N SER A 128 24.45 29.05 -33.45
CA SER A 128 24.95 28.56 -32.17
C SER A 128 24.36 29.37 -31.02
N ILE A 129 23.80 28.68 -30.02
CA ILE A 129 23.40 29.24 -28.73
C ILE A 129 24.48 28.91 -27.71
N ASP A 130 24.83 29.91 -26.90
CA ASP A 130 25.74 29.72 -25.77
C ASP A 130 25.01 28.98 -24.62
N PRO A 131 25.44 27.77 -24.25
CA PRO A 131 24.76 26.98 -23.24
C PRO A 131 25.04 27.45 -21.80
N GLU A 132 26.09 28.24 -21.55
CA GLU A 132 26.56 28.57 -20.19
C GLU A 132 25.47 29.27 -19.37
N ASN A 133 24.82 30.29 -19.93
CA ASN A 133 23.75 31.02 -19.26
C ASN A 133 22.49 30.17 -19.02
N LEU A 134 22.25 29.16 -19.86
CA LEU A 134 21.12 28.23 -19.69
C LEU A 134 21.42 27.21 -18.58
N MET A 135 22.68 26.79 -18.43
CA MET A 135 23.13 25.95 -17.32
C MET A 135 23.02 26.69 -15.98
N ASP A 136 23.43 27.96 -15.93
CA ASP A 136 23.25 28.83 -14.75
C ASP A 136 21.77 28.99 -14.38
N LEU A 137 20.90 29.13 -15.39
CA LEU A 137 19.47 29.20 -15.17
C LEU A 137 18.91 27.86 -14.66
N GLY A 138 19.40 26.73 -15.17
CA GLY A 138 19.09 25.39 -14.68
C GLY A 138 19.41 25.20 -13.21
N LYS A 139 20.61 25.65 -12.78
CA LYS A 139 20.99 25.67 -11.37
C LYS A 139 20.03 26.51 -10.53
N ARG A 140 19.69 27.71 -10.99
CA ARG A 140 18.75 28.59 -10.28
C ARG A 140 17.36 27.97 -10.15
N VAL A 141 16.90 27.25 -11.19
CA VAL A 141 15.62 26.52 -11.15
C VAL A 141 15.64 25.39 -10.12
N ASP A 142 16.74 24.65 -10.01
CA ASP A 142 16.93 23.64 -8.96
C ASP A 142 16.84 24.25 -7.55
N GLU A 143 17.53 25.37 -7.32
CA GLU A 143 17.47 26.12 -6.06
C GLU A 143 16.05 26.65 -5.77
N MET A 144 15.39 27.26 -6.75
CA MET A 144 14.01 27.76 -6.61
C MET A 144 13.02 26.63 -6.31
N TYR A 145 13.22 25.43 -6.87
CA TYR A 145 12.39 24.27 -6.57
C TYR A 145 12.62 23.75 -5.15
N LYS A 146 13.87 23.67 -4.71
CA LYS A 146 14.25 23.33 -3.33
C LYS A 146 13.59 24.28 -2.33
N GLU A 147 13.63 25.58 -2.60
CA GLU A 147 13.01 26.62 -1.78
C GLU A 147 11.48 26.70 -1.89
N GLU A 148 10.86 25.86 -2.72
CA GLU A 148 9.41 25.84 -3.00
C GLU A 148 8.87 27.15 -3.61
N ASN A 149 9.73 27.94 -4.25
CA ASN A 149 9.34 29.15 -4.98
C ASN A 149 8.63 28.82 -6.30
N ILE A 150 8.87 27.63 -6.84
CA ILE A 150 8.23 27.11 -8.06
C ILE A 150 7.73 25.68 -7.87
N THR A 151 6.80 25.27 -8.72
CA THR A 151 6.25 23.90 -8.70
C THR A 151 7.19 22.91 -9.40
N TYR A 152 7.03 21.62 -9.08
CA TYR A 152 7.72 20.55 -9.80
C TYR A 152 7.39 20.57 -11.30
N GLU A 153 6.13 20.82 -11.66
CA GLU A 153 5.69 20.86 -13.06
C GLU A 153 6.39 21.97 -13.85
N SER A 154 6.50 23.18 -13.28
CA SER A 154 7.19 24.30 -13.91
C SER A 154 8.69 24.01 -14.04
N ALA A 155 9.34 23.53 -12.99
CA ALA A 155 10.77 23.23 -12.99
C ALA A 155 11.13 22.11 -13.96
N SER A 156 10.40 20.98 -13.89
CA SER A 156 10.60 19.81 -14.74
C SER A 156 10.33 20.13 -16.22
N SER A 157 9.25 20.85 -16.51
CA SER A 157 8.94 21.28 -17.88
C SER A 157 10.00 22.23 -18.43
N PHE A 158 10.51 23.17 -17.62
CA PHE A 158 11.59 24.07 -18.05
C PHE A 158 12.84 23.26 -18.44
N LEU A 159 13.31 22.37 -17.56
CA LEU A 159 14.50 21.56 -17.82
C LEU A 159 14.30 20.66 -19.03
N GLN A 160 13.14 20.01 -19.15
CA GLN A 160 12.83 19.15 -20.30
C GLN A 160 12.83 19.91 -21.63
N ILE A 161 12.18 21.07 -21.68
CA ILE A 161 12.11 21.90 -22.89
C ILE A 161 13.52 22.40 -23.23
N THR A 162 14.23 22.96 -22.25
CA THR A 162 15.55 23.56 -22.46
C THR A 162 16.61 22.54 -22.85
N SER A 163 16.57 21.33 -22.29
CA SER A 163 17.45 20.22 -22.66
C SER A 163 17.28 19.74 -24.11
N SER A 164 16.15 20.06 -24.76
CA SER A 164 15.97 19.75 -26.18
C SER A 164 16.82 20.63 -27.11
N LEU A 165 17.45 21.69 -26.60
CA LEU A 165 18.39 22.51 -27.35
C LEU A 165 19.68 21.75 -27.61
N THR A 166 20.13 21.78 -28.86
CA THR A 166 21.40 21.17 -29.27
C THR A 166 22.57 21.67 -28.40
N GLY A 167 23.28 20.74 -27.75
CA GLY A 167 24.45 21.04 -26.92
C GLY A 167 24.16 21.48 -25.48
N VAL A 168 22.88 21.52 -25.05
CA VAL A 168 22.51 21.92 -23.67
C VAL A 168 22.23 20.72 -22.77
N ASN A 169 21.72 19.61 -23.34
CA ASN A 169 21.20 18.45 -22.60
C ASN A 169 22.10 17.95 -21.46
N GLU A 170 23.37 17.67 -21.74
CA GLU A 170 24.30 17.09 -20.76
C GLU A 170 24.52 18.00 -19.54
N GLY A 171 24.48 19.33 -19.73
CA GLY A 171 24.68 20.31 -18.66
C GLY A 171 23.49 20.52 -17.73
N LEU A 172 22.31 20.00 -18.08
CA LEU A 172 21.07 20.14 -17.29
C LEU A 172 20.62 18.84 -16.63
N GLU A 173 21.21 17.70 -17.01
CA GLU A 173 20.77 16.38 -16.56
C GLU A 173 20.91 16.19 -15.04
N GLU A 174 21.97 16.72 -14.43
CA GLU A 174 22.16 16.69 -12.97
C GLU A 174 21.01 17.40 -12.23
N TYR A 175 20.64 18.61 -12.68
CA TYR A 175 19.55 19.38 -12.06
C TYR A 175 18.21 18.67 -12.23
N LYS A 176 17.97 18.04 -13.38
CA LYS A 176 16.74 17.28 -13.63
C LYS A 176 16.61 16.10 -12.67
N GLN A 177 17.67 15.31 -12.52
CA GLN A 177 17.68 14.16 -11.61
C GLN A 177 17.52 14.58 -10.15
N ASN A 178 18.14 15.68 -9.76
CA ASN A 178 18.03 16.21 -8.40
C ASN A 178 16.60 16.69 -8.08
N ILE A 179 15.98 17.47 -8.98
CA ILE A 179 14.58 17.92 -8.81
C ILE A 179 13.62 16.73 -8.74
N GLU A 180 13.81 15.71 -9.59
CA GLU A 180 13.01 14.49 -9.56
C GLU A 180 13.16 13.73 -8.24
N SER A 181 14.38 13.54 -7.76
CA SER A 181 14.67 12.85 -6.49
C SER A 181 14.05 13.57 -5.29
N ILE A 182 14.15 14.91 -5.24
CA ILE A 182 13.52 15.72 -4.18
C ILE A 182 12.00 15.63 -4.26
N TYR A 183 11.44 15.68 -5.47
CA TYR A 183 10.00 15.54 -5.66
C TYR A 183 9.49 14.20 -5.12
N GLU A 184 10.13 13.10 -5.49
CA GLU A 184 9.78 11.76 -5.01
C GLU A 184 9.88 11.66 -3.48
N SER A 185 10.96 12.19 -2.90
CA SER A 185 11.13 12.27 -1.44
C SER A 185 9.98 13.04 -0.77
N ARG A 186 9.56 14.17 -1.34
CA ARG A 186 8.41 14.95 -0.83
C ARG A 186 7.10 14.16 -0.93
N GLN A 187 6.92 13.32 -1.96
CA GLN A 187 5.74 12.44 -2.05
C GLN A 187 5.77 11.32 -1.01
N ILE A 188 6.94 10.73 -0.73
CA ILE A 188 7.13 9.75 0.34
C ILE A 188 6.69 10.35 1.69
N TYR A 189 7.13 11.58 1.99
CA TYR A 189 6.70 12.30 3.21
C TYR A 189 5.17 12.49 3.27
N LYS A 190 4.54 12.87 2.15
CA LYS A 190 3.08 13.05 2.09
C LYS A 190 2.32 11.76 2.33
N GLU A 191 2.76 10.64 1.76
CA GLU A 191 2.13 9.33 2.01
C GLU A 191 2.36 8.88 3.46
N GLY A 192 3.54 9.16 4.05
CA GLY A 192 3.80 8.94 5.47
C GLY A 192 2.81 9.69 6.36
N THR A 193 2.56 10.97 6.06
CA THR A 193 1.59 11.82 6.76
C THR A 193 0.17 11.25 6.68
N LYS A 194 -0.22 10.75 5.51
CA LYS A 194 -1.51 10.09 5.30
C LYS A 194 -1.62 8.81 6.11
N ASN A 195 -0.60 7.94 6.11
CA ASN A 195 -0.56 6.73 6.92
C ASN A 195 -0.67 7.03 8.42
N GLN A 196 0.04 8.06 8.90
CA GLN A 196 -0.07 8.53 10.28
C GLN A 196 -1.51 8.95 10.62
N SER A 197 -2.18 9.69 9.73
CA SER A 197 -3.56 10.17 9.97
C SER A 197 -4.60 9.04 10.13
N ILE A 198 -4.34 7.87 9.54
CA ILE A 198 -5.18 6.66 9.66
C ILE A 198 -4.62 5.63 10.64
N LYS A 199 -3.71 6.05 11.53
CA LYS A 199 -3.10 5.23 12.60
C LYS A 199 -2.27 4.03 12.11
N LYS A 200 -1.79 4.09 10.87
CA LYS A 200 -0.78 3.17 10.32
C LYS A 200 0.63 3.68 10.66
N TYR A 201 0.93 3.72 11.96
CA TYR A 201 2.13 4.39 12.46
C TYR A 201 3.43 3.69 12.03
N HIS A 202 3.47 2.36 12.05
CA HIS A 202 4.62 1.59 11.58
C HIS A 202 4.95 1.91 10.12
N GLU A 203 3.95 1.83 9.24
CA GLU A 203 4.10 2.14 7.82
C GLU A 203 4.43 3.61 7.57
N ALA A 204 3.93 4.52 8.41
CA ALA A 204 4.30 5.94 8.36
C ALA A 204 5.78 6.14 8.71
N ILE A 205 6.28 5.48 9.76
CA ILE A 205 7.69 5.57 10.18
C ILE A 205 8.62 5.02 9.08
N GLU A 206 8.29 3.88 8.47
CA GLU A 206 9.08 3.32 7.35
C GLU A 206 9.16 4.26 6.15
N LEU A 207 8.14 5.09 5.92
CA LEU A 207 8.15 6.12 4.87
C LEU A 207 8.99 7.32 5.30
N TYR A 208 8.85 7.79 6.54
CA TYR A 208 9.66 8.90 7.06
C TYR A 208 11.17 8.59 7.02
N ASP A 209 11.57 7.34 7.27
CA ASP A 209 12.96 6.88 7.18
C ASP A 209 13.55 6.93 5.76
N LYS A 210 12.70 7.02 4.73
CA LYS A 210 13.11 7.11 3.33
C LYS A 210 13.18 8.55 2.81
N VAL A 211 12.79 9.54 3.61
CA VAL A 211 12.87 10.95 3.20
C VAL A 211 14.34 11.37 3.11
N LEU A 212 14.72 11.95 1.98
CA LEU A 212 16.08 12.36 1.68
C LEU A 212 16.52 13.53 2.55
N LYS A 213 17.79 13.50 2.98
CA LYS A 213 18.39 14.53 3.86
C LYS A 213 18.72 15.81 3.09
N GLU A 214 18.91 15.70 1.79
CA GLU A 214 19.20 16.77 0.84
C GLU A 214 18.09 17.83 0.81
N ASP A 215 16.85 17.44 1.12
CA ASP A 215 15.75 18.37 1.41
C ASP A 215 15.61 18.56 2.92
N GLU A 216 16.47 19.42 3.49
CA GLU A 216 16.60 19.62 4.94
C GLU A 216 15.25 19.93 5.63
N LYS A 217 14.38 20.69 4.95
CA LYS A 217 13.05 21.05 5.47
C LYS A 217 12.18 19.80 5.63
N TYR A 218 12.00 19.03 4.56
CA TYR A 218 11.15 17.84 4.60
C TYR A 218 11.76 16.73 5.44
N TYR A 219 13.08 16.59 5.45
CA TYR A 219 13.78 15.67 6.35
C TYR A 219 13.50 16.00 7.82
N SER A 220 13.61 17.28 8.20
CA SER A 220 13.30 17.69 9.57
C SER A 220 11.83 17.49 9.93
N LEU A 221 10.91 17.70 8.99
CA LEU A 221 9.48 17.42 9.20
C LEU A 221 9.23 15.92 9.40
N ALA A 222 9.85 15.07 8.59
CA ALA A 222 9.76 13.62 8.68
C ALA A 222 10.30 13.10 10.02
N GLU A 223 11.46 13.59 10.47
CA GLU A 223 12.05 13.22 11.75
C GLU A 223 11.16 13.61 12.95
N ASN A 224 10.52 14.78 12.89
CA ASN A 224 9.58 15.21 13.93
C ASN A 224 8.29 14.36 13.92
N ALA A 225 7.73 14.10 12.74
CA ALA A 225 6.55 13.27 12.58
C ALA A 225 6.81 11.82 13.02
N LYS A 226 7.98 11.26 12.71
CA LYS A 226 8.44 9.95 13.20
C LYS A 226 8.45 9.88 14.73
N LYS A 227 9.01 10.88 15.40
CA LYS A 227 9.01 10.95 16.88
C LYS A 227 7.60 11.00 17.45
N GLU A 228 6.70 11.74 16.82
CA GLU A 228 5.29 11.78 17.20
C GLU A 228 4.61 10.42 17.02
N CYS A 229 4.77 9.78 15.86
CA CYS A 229 4.27 8.43 15.59
C CYS A 229 4.73 7.44 16.66
N ILE A 230 6.03 7.43 16.97
CA ILE A 230 6.59 6.56 18.00
C ILE A 230 5.85 6.82 19.32
N LYS A 231 5.74 8.07 19.77
CA LYS A 231 5.08 8.42 21.03
C LYS A 231 3.62 7.96 21.12
N VAL A 232 2.85 8.05 20.03
CA VAL A 232 1.41 7.75 20.06
C VAL A 232 1.07 6.30 19.69
N MET A 233 1.98 5.56 19.05
CA MET A 233 1.70 4.20 18.59
C MET A 233 1.68 3.18 19.73
N HIS A 234 2.37 3.45 20.84
CA HIS A 234 2.51 2.53 21.97
C HIS A 234 1.15 2.03 22.47
N ASP A 235 0.35 2.92 23.05
CA ASP A 235 -0.95 2.57 23.64
C ASP A 235 -1.91 2.01 22.59
N TYR A 236 -1.85 2.53 21.37
CA TYR A 236 -2.69 2.07 20.26
C TYR A 236 -2.39 0.61 19.91
N TYR A 237 -1.13 0.25 19.64
CA TYR A 237 -0.76 -1.10 19.25
C TYR A 237 -0.87 -2.11 20.39
N ILE A 238 -0.60 -1.72 21.64
CA ILE A 238 -0.91 -2.55 22.81
C ILE A 238 -2.41 -2.86 22.89
N SER A 239 -3.26 -1.85 22.72
CA SER A 239 -4.71 -2.04 22.74
C SER A 239 -5.20 -2.94 21.60
N GLN A 240 -4.66 -2.77 20.39
CA GLN A 240 -5.00 -3.63 19.25
C GLN A 240 -4.58 -5.09 19.48
N ALA A 241 -3.35 -5.30 19.98
CA ALA A 241 -2.84 -6.63 20.29
C ALA A 241 -3.72 -7.34 21.34
N LYS A 242 -4.07 -6.65 22.43
CA LYS A 242 -4.95 -7.21 23.48
C LYS A 242 -6.35 -7.54 22.95
N SER A 243 -6.94 -6.69 22.10
CA SER A 243 -8.23 -6.95 21.48
C SER A 243 -8.20 -8.21 20.61
N LEU A 244 -7.21 -8.32 19.72
CA LEU A 244 -7.04 -9.48 18.84
C LEU A 244 -6.78 -10.77 19.63
N ALA A 245 -5.98 -10.68 20.69
CA ALA A 245 -5.75 -11.81 21.59
C ALA A 245 -7.05 -12.28 22.27
N SER A 246 -7.96 -11.37 22.64
CA SER A 246 -9.27 -11.74 23.19
C SER A 246 -10.17 -12.47 22.20
N GLU A 247 -9.94 -12.29 20.89
CA GLU A 247 -10.58 -13.03 19.80
C GLU A 247 -9.82 -14.32 19.42
N GLY A 248 -8.70 -14.63 20.10
CA GLY A 248 -7.84 -15.77 19.79
C GLY A 248 -6.93 -15.57 18.56
N LYS A 249 -6.80 -14.35 18.03
CA LYS A 249 -5.96 -14.01 16.87
C LYS A 249 -4.54 -13.65 17.30
N TYR A 250 -3.85 -14.60 17.92
CA TYR A 250 -2.54 -14.36 18.55
C TYR A 250 -1.42 -13.99 17.56
N GLU A 251 -1.41 -14.54 16.35
CA GLU A 251 -0.41 -14.18 15.33
C GLU A 251 -0.56 -12.72 14.86
N GLU A 252 -1.80 -12.26 14.65
CA GLU A 252 -2.08 -10.86 14.32
C GLU A 252 -1.74 -9.93 15.49
N ALA A 253 -2.02 -10.35 16.73
CA ALA A 253 -1.64 -9.61 17.92
C ALA A 253 -0.11 -9.47 18.05
N LEU A 254 0.63 -10.55 17.80
CA LEU A 254 2.10 -10.57 17.80
C LEU A 254 2.68 -9.61 16.76
N LYS A 255 2.03 -9.44 15.61
CA LYS A 255 2.44 -8.47 14.59
C LYS A 255 2.40 -7.02 15.10
N TYR A 256 1.37 -6.65 15.86
CA TYR A 256 1.29 -5.32 16.46
C TYR A 256 2.36 -5.10 17.54
N LEU A 257 2.65 -6.13 18.34
CA LEU A 257 3.71 -6.06 19.35
C LEU A 257 5.10 -5.94 18.70
N SER A 258 5.35 -6.66 17.61
CA SER A 258 6.64 -6.59 16.90
C SER A 258 6.91 -5.22 16.27
N TYR A 259 5.87 -4.46 15.94
CA TYR A 259 6.04 -3.06 15.49
C TYR A 259 6.58 -2.14 16.59
N LEU A 260 6.37 -2.48 17.87
CA LEU A 260 6.83 -1.70 19.03
C LEU A 260 8.27 -2.04 19.43
N SER A 261 8.68 -3.31 19.29
CA SER A 261 9.97 -3.81 19.79
C SER A 261 11.22 -3.02 19.33
N PRO A 262 11.29 -2.45 18.12
CA PRO A 262 12.45 -1.64 17.72
C PRO A 262 12.60 -0.32 18.49
N TYR A 263 11.54 0.15 19.16
CA TYR A 263 11.44 1.47 19.77
C TYR A 263 11.25 1.42 21.29
N TYR A 264 10.75 0.31 21.80
CA TYR A 264 10.37 0.12 23.20
C TYR A 264 10.99 -1.19 23.72
N ASP A 265 11.87 -1.06 24.72
CA ASP A 265 12.39 -2.20 25.48
C ASP A 265 11.67 -2.25 26.84
N GLU A 266 10.45 -2.78 26.83
CA GLU A 266 9.56 -2.80 27.98
C GLU A 266 9.13 -4.22 28.36
N GLU A 267 9.10 -4.48 29.67
CA GLU A 267 8.72 -5.77 30.24
C GLU A 267 7.28 -6.17 29.84
N GLU A 268 6.36 -5.20 29.71
CA GLU A 268 4.98 -5.47 29.29
C GLU A 268 4.91 -6.08 27.88
N ILE A 269 5.62 -5.50 26.90
CA ILE A 269 5.63 -5.98 25.51
C ILE A 269 6.19 -7.40 25.47
N ASN A 270 7.31 -7.64 26.14
CA ASN A 270 7.97 -8.95 26.18
C ASN A 270 7.07 -10.02 26.82
N ASN A 271 6.42 -9.69 27.94
CA ASN A 271 5.49 -10.59 28.63
C ASN A 271 4.27 -10.95 27.74
N LEU A 272 3.69 -9.96 27.04
CA LEU A 272 2.59 -10.21 26.11
C LEU A 272 3.04 -11.08 24.93
N MET A 273 4.22 -10.82 24.37
CA MET A 273 4.76 -11.63 23.28
C MET A 273 5.02 -13.06 23.72
N GLU A 274 5.61 -13.30 24.90
CA GLU A 274 5.82 -14.65 25.43
C GLU A 274 4.49 -15.38 25.64
N GLN A 275 3.54 -14.71 26.28
CA GLN A 275 2.20 -15.25 26.52
C GLN A 275 1.52 -15.66 25.21
N TYR A 276 1.50 -14.78 24.21
CA TYR A 276 0.84 -15.04 22.93
C TYR A 276 1.58 -16.09 22.11
N ASN A 277 2.91 -16.13 22.14
CA ASN A 277 3.70 -17.21 21.52
C ASN A 277 3.38 -18.58 22.15
N LYS A 278 3.21 -18.65 23.47
CA LYS A 278 2.76 -19.89 24.15
C LYS A 278 1.36 -20.31 23.71
N TYR A 279 0.48 -19.34 23.48
CA TYR A 279 -0.85 -19.61 22.89
C TYR A 279 -0.80 -19.92 21.40
N VAL A 280 0.24 -19.57 20.66
CA VAL A 280 0.41 -20.12 19.31
C VAL A 280 0.88 -21.57 19.42
N SER A 281 1.91 -21.84 20.22
CA SER A 281 2.53 -23.18 20.34
C SER A 281 1.61 -24.25 20.92
N ASN A 282 0.74 -23.89 21.88
CA ASN A 282 -0.21 -24.84 22.48
C ASN A 282 -1.41 -25.14 21.56
N TYR A 283 -1.68 -24.24 20.60
CA TYR A 283 -2.87 -24.25 19.73
C TYR A 283 -2.54 -24.56 18.27
N THR A 284 -1.48 -25.32 17.99
CA THR A 284 -1.25 -25.92 16.66
C THR A 284 -0.98 -27.43 16.77
N MET A 285 -2.02 -28.23 17.01
CA MET A 285 -1.98 -29.65 16.67
C MET A 285 -1.90 -29.76 15.14
N THR A 286 -0.88 -30.45 14.67
CA THR A 286 -0.78 -30.83 13.26
C THR A 286 -1.76 -31.97 12.95
N SER A 287 -2.07 -32.21 11.68
CA SER A 287 -2.82 -33.40 11.27
C SER A 287 -2.18 -34.68 11.81
N SER A 288 -0.84 -34.75 11.86
CA SER A 288 -0.11 -35.88 12.43
C SER A 288 -0.37 -36.04 13.93
N ASP A 289 -0.48 -34.95 14.70
CA ASP A 289 -0.80 -35.02 16.13
C ASP A 289 -2.22 -35.56 16.36
N ILE A 290 -3.17 -35.14 15.53
CA ILE A 290 -4.56 -35.61 15.58
C ILE A 290 -4.63 -37.10 15.20
N ILE A 291 -3.95 -37.51 14.12
CA ILE A 291 -3.87 -38.92 13.70
C ILE A 291 -3.24 -39.77 14.82
N ASN A 292 -2.14 -39.31 15.42
CA ASN A 292 -1.49 -40.00 16.52
C ASN A 292 -2.40 -40.13 17.74
N LEU A 293 -3.18 -39.09 18.07
CA LEU A 293 -4.16 -39.14 19.16
C LEU A 293 -5.25 -40.17 18.89
N ILE A 294 -5.81 -40.18 17.68
CA ILE A 294 -6.88 -41.10 17.28
C ILE A 294 -6.37 -42.53 17.23
N SER A 295 -5.27 -42.79 16.51
CA SER A 295 -4.66 -44.13 16.37
C SER A 295 -4.38 -44.78 17.73
N ARG A 296 -3.86 -44.02 18.71
CA ARG A 296 -3.62 -44.52 20.07
C ARG A 296 -4.89 -44.91 20.82
N ARG A 297 -6.02 -44.25 20.55
CA ARG A 297 -7.28 -44.47 21.27
C ARG A 297 -8.19 -45.50 20.57
N SER A 298 -8.16 -45.55 19.24
CA SER A 298 -9.00 -46.45 18.43
C SER A 298 -8.33 -47.79 18.11
N ASN A 299 -7.03 -47.94 18.38
CA ASN A 299 -6.18 -49.05 17.91
C ASN A 299 -6.10 -49.19 16.38
N GLU A 300 -6.47 -48.13 15.64
CA GLU A 300 -6.32 -48.10 14.19
C GLU A 300 -4.87 -47.83 13.79
N ASN A 301 -4.43 -48.42 12.67
CA ASN A 301 -3.11 -48.12 12.13
C ASN A 301 -3.06 -46.67 11.64
N LYS A 302 -2.12 -45.89 12.15
CA LYS A 302 -1.92 -44.48 11.77
C LYS A 302 -1.75 -44.29 10.25
N ASP A 303 -1.16 -45.26 9.56
CA ASP A 303 -0.85 -45.17 8.12
C ASP A 303 -2.12 -45.33 7.25
N ASP A 304 -3.19 -45.88 7.83
CA ASP A 304 -4.49 -46.03 7.17
C ASP A 304 -5.41 -44.81 7.41
N LEU A 305 -4.99 -43.86 8.23
CA LEU A 305 -5.77 -42.70 8.64
C LEU A 305 -5.30 -41.43 7.95
N SER A 306 -6.26 -40.59 7.57
CA SER A 306 -6.03 -39.18 7.25
C SER A 306 -7.03 -38.30 7.99
N VAL A 307 -6.69 -37.02 8.13
CA VAL A 307 -7.59 -36.05 8.77
C VAL A 307 -7.54 -34.72 8.03
N VAL A 308 -8.73 -34.19 7.74
CA VAL A 308 -8.92 -32.79 7.36
C VAL A 308 -9.36 -32.05 8.60
N SER A 309 -8.61 -31.04 9.05
CA SER A 309 -8.91 -30.36 10.31
C SER A 309 -8.78 -28.85 10.22
N TYR A 310 -9.57 -28.15 11.03
CA TYR A 310 -9.53 -26.70 11.18
C TYR A 310 -9.88 -26.29 12.62
N LEU A 311 -9.46 -25.09 13.02
CA LEU A 311 -9.76 -24.54 14.33
C LEU A 311 -11.19 -23.98 14.34
N GLN A 312 -11.92 -24.26 15.42
CA GLN A 312 -13.27 -23.77 15.65
C GLN A 312 -13.40 -23.22 17.08
N THR A 313 -14.14 -22.11 17.23
CA THR A 313 -14.45 -21.55 18.55
C THR A 313 -15.88 -21.90 18.93
N VAL A 314 -16.07 -22.54 20.08
CA VAL A 314 -17.37 -22.93 20.65
C VAL A 314 -17.45 -22.40 22.07
N ASN A 315 -18.46 -21.57 22.37
CA ASN A 315 -18.67 -20.97 23.69
C ASN A 315 -17.41 -20.29 24.27
N GLY A 316 -16.65 -19.59 23.42
CA GLY A 316 -15.40 -18.89 23.82
C GLY A 316 -14.18 -19.79 23.98
N LYS A 317 -14.30 -21.11 23.77
CA LYS A 317 -13.20 -22.07 23.83
C LYS A 317 -12.84 -22.59 22.44
N ARG A 318 -11.55 -22.84 22.18
CA ARG A 318 -11.07 -23.34 20.88
C ARG A 318 -10.98 -24.85 20.85
N TYR A 319 -11.36 -25.41 19.72
CA TYR A 319 -11.30 -26.83 19.42
C TYR A 319 -10.74 -27.06 18.02
N TYR A 320 -10.16 -28.24 17.76
CA TYR A 320 -9.97 -28.73 16.40
C TYR A 320 -11.19 -29.53 15.99
N TYR A 321 -11.91 -29.05 14.99
CA TYR A 321 -12.82 -29.93 14.25
C TYR A 321 -11.99 -30.73 13.24
N GLY A 322 -12.24 -32.03 13.13
CA GLY A 322 -11.53 -32.90 12.21
C GLY A 322 -12.43 -33.96 11.59
N GLU A 323 -12.37 -34.13 10.28
CA GLU A 323 -12.96 -35.28 9.58
C GLU A 323 -11.91 -36.37 9.46
N VAL A 324 -12.12 -37.47 10.18
CA VAL A 324 -11.21 -38.61 10.23
C VAL A 324 -11.60 -39.58 9.13
N MET A 325 -10.66 -39.87 8.24
CA MET A 325 -10.89 -40.72 7.08
C MET A 325 -10.04 -41.99 7.16
N LYS A 326 -10.61 -43.09 6.67
CA LYS A 326 -9.92 -44.37 6.45
C LYS A 326 -10.34 -44.91 5.09
N ASN A 327 -9.37 -45.18 4.22
CA ASN A 327 -9.62 -45.62 2.84
C ASN A 327 -10.65 -44.73 2.11
N ASP A 328 -10.44 -43.41 2.17
CA ASP A 328 -11.29 -42.36 1.57
C ASP A 328 -12.74 -42.28 2.10
N LYS A 329 -13.06 -42.97 3.20
CA LYS A 329 -14.35 -42.88 3.87
C LYS A 329 -14.20 -42.16 5.19
N VAL A 330 -15.06 -41.18 5.45
CA VAL A 330 -15.16 -40.55 6.77
C VAL A 330 -15.65 -41.59 7.77
N ILE A 331 -14.83 -41.89 8.76
CA ILE A 331 -15.13 -42.84 9.84
C ILE A 331 -15.48 -42.14 11.15
N ASN A 332 -15.19 -40.85 11.27
CA ASN A 332 -15.59 -40.03 12.41
C ASN A 332 -15.48 -38.55 12.06
N GLU A 333 -16.24 -37.72 12.77
CA GLU A 333 -16.00 -36.29 12.90
C GLU A 333 -15.65 -36.04 14.36
N VAL A 334 -14.54 -35.36 14.62
CA VAL A 334 -14.04 -35.13 15.98
C VAL A 334 -13.99 -33.64 16.30
N LEU A 335 -14.27 -33.32 17.57
CA LEU A 335 -13.93 -32.05 18.17
C LEU A 335 -12.84 -32.32 19.22
N ILE A 336 -11.68 -31.67 19.14
CA ILE A 336 -10.59 -31.87 20.10
C ILE A 336 -10.35 -30.57 20.85
N ASP A 337 -10.56 -30.60 22.16
CA ASP A 337 -10.32 -29.48 23.06
C ASP A 337 -8.84 -29.08 23.02
N THR A 338 -8.55 -27.83 22.64
CA THR A 338 -7.17 -27.37 22.45
C THR A 338 -6.35 -27.38 23.73
N ASP A 339 -6.98 -27.17 24.89
CA ASP A 339 -6.29 -27.11 26.19
C ASP A 339 -6.14 -28.50 26.82
N THR A 340 -7.23 -29.27 26.87
CA THR A 340 -7.30 -30.53 27.61
C THR A 340 -7.05 -31.77 26.74
N LYS A 341 -7.07 -31.61 25.42
CA LYS A 341 -7.03 -32.70 24.43
C LYS A 341 -8.15 -33.73 24.60
N LYS A 342 -9.25 -33.35 25.27
CA LYS A 342 -10.49 -34.14 25.29
C LYS A 342 -11.03 -34.27 23.86
N LEU A 343 -11.33 -35.50 23.47
CA LEU A 343 -11.82 -35.85 22.14
C LEU A 343 -13.31 -36.13 22.22
N TYR A 344 -14.09 -35.34 21.49
CA TYR A 344 -15.52 -35.52 21.31
C TYR A 344 -15.75 -36.13 19.92
N SER A 345 -16.52 -37.20 19.82
CA SER A 345 -16.94 -37.75 18.52
C SER A 345 -18.32 -37.23 18.14
N TYR A 346 -18.57 -37.09 16.85
CA TYR A 346 -19.88 -36.69 16.36
C TYR A 346 -20.90 -37.81 16.54
N LYS A 347 -22.05 -37.49 17.12
CA LYS A 347 -23.18 -38.40 17.29
C LYS A 347 -24.48 -37.62 17.38
N SER A 348 -25.41 -37.86 16.47
CA SER A 348 -26.69 -37.14 16.39
C SER A 348 -27.85 -38.11 16.27
N ASP A 349 -29.06 -37.56 16.29
CA ASP A 349 -30.30 -38.27 16.00
C ASP A 349 -30.31 -38.91 14.59
N LYS A 350 -29.53 -38.37 13.65
CA LYS A 350 -29.53 -38.84 12.25
C LYS A 350 -28.30 -39.64 11.86
N LYS A 351 -27.21 -39.52 12.61
CA LYS A 351 -25.89 -40.01 12.21
C LYS A 351 -25.05 -40.39 13.42
N ASP A 352 -24.56 -41.62 13.41
CA ASP A 352 -23.66 -42.21 14.41
C ASP A 352 -22.55 -42.98 13.69
N TYR A 353 -21.30 -42.67 14.04
CA TYR A 353 -20.11 -43.32 13.52
C TYR A 353 -19.72 -44.59 14.30
N ASN A 354 -20.45 -44.93 15.38
CA ASN A 354 -20.19 -46.05 16.27
C ASN A 354 -18.75 -46.04 16.84
N CYS A 355 -18.28 -44.85 17.22
CA CYS A 355 -16.95 -44.66 17.78
C CYS A 355 -16.93 -44.92 19.30
N ASN A 356 -15.97 -45.74 19.75
CA ASN A 356 -15.79 -46.13 21.15
C ASN A 356 -14.52 -45.55 21.81
N TYR A 357 -13.84 -44.62 21.14
CA TYR A 357 -12.53 -44.08 21.54
C TYR A 357 -12.56 -42.60 21.96
N CYS A 358 -13.76 -42.03 22.13
CA CYS A 358 -13.98 -40.65 22.55
C CYS A 358 -14.28 -40.52 24.04
N ASP A 359 -14.03 -39.31 24.56
CA ASP A 359 -14.34 -38.94 25.94
C ASP A 359 -15.83 -38.57 26.11
N ALA A 360 -16.43 -37.99 25.07
CA ALA A 360 -17.83 -37.56 25.02
C ALA A 360 -18.29 -37.41 23.56
N TYR A 361 -19.52 -36.93 23.35
CA TYR A 361 -20.09 -36.69 22.03
C TYR A 361 -20.46 -35.22 21.81
N PHE A 362 -20.58 -34.84 20.54
CA PHE A 362 -21.18 -33.57 20.14
C PHE A 362 -22.12 -33.76 18.94
N LYS A 363 -23.05 -32.83 18.77
CA LYS A 363 -23.84 -32.66 17.55
C LYS A 363 -23.86 -31.21 17.11
N ILE A 364 -24.24 -30.98 15.86
CA ILE A 364 -24.55 -29.66 15.33
C ILE A 364 -26.06 -29.56 15.23
N ASP A 365 -26.62 -28.54 15.88
CA ASP A 365 -28.03 -28.19 15.74
C ASP A 365 -28.27 -27.67 14.31
N GLU A 366 -29.15 -28.32 13.54
CA GLU A 366 -29.34 -27.99 12.13
C GLU A 366 -30.01 -26.62 11.91
N ASP A 367 -30.84 -26.18 12.85
CA ASP A 367 -31.57 -24.91 12.75
C ASP A 367 -30.67 -23.71 13.07
N SER A 368 -29.86 -23.83 14.14
CA SER A 368 -29.02 -22.74 14.63
C SER A 368 -27.54 -22.83 14.23
N GLY A 369 -27.09 -23.98 13.75
CA GLY A 369 -25.68 -24.29 13.50
C GLY A 369 -24.83 -24.41 14.77
N GLN A 370 -25.44 -24.42 15.95
CA GLN A 370 -24.72 -24.45 17.22
C GLN A 370 -24.19 -25.85 17.55
N ILE A 371 -22.98 -25.91 18.11
CA ILE A 371 -22.42 -27.15 18.63
C ILE A 371 -22.97 -27.41 20.03
N ILE A 372 -23.59 -28.59 20.20
CA ILE A 372 -24.16 -29.06 21.47
C ILE A 372 -23.33 -30.25 21.95
N PHE A 373 -22.85 -30.19 23.19
CA PHE A 373 -22.07 -31.26 23.82
C PHE A 373 -22.98 -32.22 24.59
N SER A 374 -22.61 -33.50 24.59
CA SER A 374 -23.31 -34.50 25.39
C SER A 374 -22.99 -34.35 26.88
N ILE A 375 -23.94 -34.70 27.74
CA ILE A 375 -23.68 -34.90 29.16
C ILE A 375 -22.79 -36.12 29.39
N SER A 376 -22.14 -36.18 30.56
CA SER A 376 -21.38 -37.36 30.96
C SER A 376 -22.29 -38.48 31.48
N LYS A 377 -21.76 -39.71 31.55
CA LYS A 377 -22.46 -40.86 32.17
C LYS A 377 -22.81 -40.60 33.64
N ASP A 378 -21.93 -39.93 34.39
CA ASP A 378 -22.15 -39.60 35.79
C ASP A 378 -23.21 -38.50 35.96
N GLU A 379 -23.21 -37.50 35.07
CA GLU A 379 -24.25 -36.47 35.04
C GLU A 379 -25.62 -37.09 34.70
N ALA A 380 -25.67 -37.98 33.71
CA ALA A 380 -26.88 -38.71 33.36
C ALA A 380 -27.40 -39.53 34.54
N LYS A 381 -26.53 -40.24 35.25
CA LYS A 381 -26.90 -40.96 36.47
C LYS A 381 -27.48 -40.03 37.54
N SER A 382 -26.85 -38.87 37.76
CA SER A 382 -27.30 -37.88 38.74
C SER A 382 -28.69 -37.33 38.38
N ILE A 383 -28.93 -37.03 37.10
CA ILE A 383 -30.24 -36.60 36.59
C ILE A 383 -31.31 -37.66 36.87
N LEU A 384 -30.99 -38.95 36.68
CA LEU A 384 -31.89 -40.04 36.98
C LEU A 384 -32.18 -40.17 38.48
N GLU A 385 -31.16 -40.05 39.34
CA GLU A 385 -31.33 -40.08 40.79
C GLU A 385 -32.27 -38.97 41.26
N ASP A 386 -32.08 -37.75 40.75
CA ASP A 386 -32.96 -36.61 41.06
C ASP A 386 -34.39 -36.88 40.60
N LYS A 387 -34.57 -37.41 39.38
CA LYS A 387 -35.91 -37.71 38.83
C LYS A 387 -36.66 -38.79 39.61
N LEU A 388 -35.96 -39.83 40.06
CA LEU A 388 -36.54 -40.88 40.90
C LEU A 388 -36.95 -40.35 42.27
N LYS A 389 -36.14 -39.46 42.85
CA LYS A 389 -36.43 -38.80 44.12
C LYS A 389 -37.63 -37.86 44.02
N GLU A 390 -37.74 -37.07 42.96
CA GLU A 390 -38.91 -36.24 42.66
C GLU A 390 -40.20 -37.06 42.61
N ASN A 391 -40.11 -38.24 41.98
CA ASN A 391 -41.22 -39.19 41.84
C ASN A 391 -41.42 -40.11 43.05
N ALA A 392 -40.73 -39.86 44.18
CA ALA A 392 -40.78 -40.65 45.41
C ALA A 392 -40.59 -42.17 45.19
N LYS A 393 -39.69 -42.53 44.26
CA LYS A 393 -39.45 -43.93 43.86
C LYS A 393 -38.22 -44.50 44.58
N ASP A 394 -38.44 -45.49 45.44
CA ASP A 394 -37.37 -46.20 46.14
C ASP A 394 -36.62 -47.17 45.22
N TYR A 395 -35.29 -47.13 45.27
CA TYR A 395 -34.41 -48.04 44.52
C TYR A 395 -33.21 -48.49 45.38
N ASN A 396 -32.68 -49.68 45.07
CA ASN A 396 -31.49 -50.22 45.74
C ASN A 396 -30.21 -49.91 44.98
N SER A 397 -30.24 -49.96 43.65
CA SER A 397 -29.08 -49.64 42.80
C SER A 397 -29.51 -49.14 41.41
N ILE A 398 -28.65 -48.30 40.84
CA ILE A 398 -28.69 -47.81 39.46
C ILE A 398 -27.38 -48.22 38.80
N GLU A 399 -27.48 -49.02 37.74
CA GLU A 399 -26.33 -49.57 37.01
C GLU A 399 -26.42 -49.15 35.53
N LEU A 400 -25.35 -48.56 34.99
CA LEU A 400 -25.26 -48.28 33.55
C LEU A 400 -25.32 -49.59 32.77
N LEU A 401 -26.10 -49.61 31.69
CA LEU A 401 -26.28 -50.77 30.84
C LEU A 401 -25.36 -50.68 29.61
N ASP A 402 -24.41 -51.59 29.54
CA ASP A 402 -23.50 -51.75 28.41
C ASP A 402 -24.25 -52.00 27.09
N GLU A 403 -23.73 -51.47 25.98
CA GLU A 403 -24.37 -51.54 24.65
C GLU A 403 -24.67 -52.98 24.20
N ASP A 404 -23.78 -53.92 24.46
CA ASP A 404 -23.95 -55.35 24.13
C ASP A 404 -25.12 -56.01 24.88
N LYS A 405 -25.54 -55.43 26.02
CA LYS A 405 -26.65 -55.92 26.83
C LYS A 405 -27.96 -55.18 26.54
N GLN A 406 -27.92 -54.05 25.83
CA GLN A 406 -29.11 -53.26 25.49
C GLN A 406 -30.05 -54.01 24.54
N GLU A 407 -29.52 -54.86 23.65
CA GLU A 407 -30.31 -55.64 22.70
C GLU A 407 -31.38 -56.51 23.38
N LYS A 408 -31.09 -57.00 24.59
CA LYS A 408 -32.03 -57.82 25.40
C LYS A 408 -33.29 -57.07 25.81
N TYR A 409 -33.25 -55.75 25.79
CA TYR A 409 -34.35 -54.86 26.17
C TYR A 409 -34.86 -54.03 24.98
N SER A 410 -34.39 -54.34 23.76
CA SER A 410 -34.76 -53.66 22.53
C SER A 410 -36.07 -54.24 21.97
N ASN A 411 -37.19 -53.70 22.45
CA ASN A 411 -38.51 -53.97 21.91
C ASN A 411 -38.84 -53.05 20.71
N ASP A 412 -40.00 -53.25 20.07
CA ASP A 412 -40.36 -52.48 18.88
C ASP A 412 -40.53 -50.98 19.15
N GLU A 413 -40.98 -50.58 20.34
CA GLU A 413 -41.05 -49.15 20.71
C GLU A 413 -39.66 -48.52 20.88
N VAL A 414 -38.72 -49.19 21.55
CA VAL A 414 -37.32 -48.74 21.65
C VAL A 414 -36.71 -48.62 20.26
N LYS A 415 -36.91 -49.62 19.40
CA LYS A 415 -36.40 -49.60 18.03
C LYS A 415 -36.99 -48.46 17.23
N ASN A 416 -38.28 -48.16 17.39
CA ASN A 416 -38.92 -47.03 16.71
C ASN A 416 -38.40 -45.70 17.25
N MET A 417 -38.27 -45.55 18.57
CA MET A 417 -37.69 -44.34 19.16
C MET A 417 -36.25 -44.10 18.70
N ILE A 418 -35.42 -45.15 18.63
CA ILE A 418 -34.05 -45.03 18.10
C ILE A 418 -34.06 -44.71 16.60
N LYS A 419 -35.02 -45.24 15.82
CA LYS A 419 -35.16 -44.89 14.40
C LYS A 419 -35.59 -43.45 14.18
N GLU A 420 -36.45 -42.92 15.05
CA GLU A 420 -36.98 -41.55 14.96
C GLU A 420 -36.00 -40.51 15.51
N ASN A 421 -35.36 -40.81 16.65
CA ASN A 421 -34.58 -39.86 17.42
C ASN A 421 -33.08 -40.20 17.48
N GLY A 422 -32.64 -41.25 16.78
CA GLY A 422 -31.28 -41.79 16.80
C GLY A 422 -30.88 -42.47 18.12
N ASN A 423 -29.69 -43.06 18.13
CA ASN A 423 -29.16 -43.74 19.31
C ASN A 423 -28.43 -42.76 20.24
N ILE A 424 -29.12 -41.76 20.79
CA ILE A 424 -28.53 -40.67 21.59
C ILE A 424 -28.83 -40.80 23.09
N TYR A 425 -28.82 -42.03 23.62
CA TYR A 425 -29.26 -42.32 24.98
C TYR A 425 -28.22 -43.05 25.81
N TYR A 426 -28.14 -42.71 27.10
CA TYR A 426 -27.56 -43.61 28.10
C TYR A 426 -28.65 -44.47 28.73
N TYR A 427 -28.37 -45.76 28.87
CA TYR A 427 -29.29 -46.74 29.42
C TYR A 427 -28.88 -47.09 30.84
N PHE A 428 -29.84 -47.11 31.75
CA PHE A 428 -29.65 -47.51 33.14
C PHE A 428 -30.62 -48.60 33.51
N THR A 429 -30.15 -49.56 34.30
CA THR A 429 -31.00 -50.55 34.94
C THR A 429 -31.21 -50.18 36.40
N ILE A 430 -32.46 -50.23 36.85
CA ILE A 430 -32.84 -49.95 38.23
C ILE A 430 -33.38 -51.21 38.89
N LYS A 431 -32.88 -51.50 40.09
CA LYS A 431 -33.37 -52.59 40.94
C LYS A 431 -34.22 -52.01 42.07
N THR A 432 -35.50 -52.38 42.13
CA THR A 432 -36.45 -51.90 43.14
C THR A 432 -36.83 -53.00 44.16
N GLY A 433 -36.77 -52.69 45.46
CA GLY A 433 -37.33 -53.52 46.55
C GLY A 433 -36.41 -54.57 47.22
N TRP A 434 -36.72 -54.96 48.46
CA TRP A 434 -35.88 -55.80 49.34
C TRP A 434 -36.08 -57.33 49.15
N PHE A 435 -37.13 -57.77 48.46
CA PHE A 435 -37.41 -59.21 48.19
C PHE A 435 -37.07 -59.58 46.73
N ASN A 436 -35.89 -60.16 46.59
CA ASN A 436 -35.06 -60.21 45.39
C ASN A 436 -35.45 -61.25 44.31
N TRP A 437 -36.73 -61.63 44.20
CA TRP A 437 -37.13 -62.71 43.26
C TRP A 437 -38.32 -62.46 42.33
N PHE A 438 -39.09 -61.37 42.52
CA PHE A 438 -40.35 -61.21 41.76
C PHE A 438 -40.61 -59.81 41.15
N LYS A 439 -39.67 -58.85 41.22
CA LYS A 439 -39.85 -57.55 40.55
C LYS A 439 -38.98 -57.41 39.29
N PRO A 440 -39.53 -56.88 38.18
CA PRO A 440 -38.79 -56.69 36.95
C PRO A 440 -37.68 -55.63 37.14
N LYS A 441 -36.53 -55.83 36.49
CA LYS A 441 -35.55 -54.77 36.31
C LYS A 441 -36.17 -53.70 35.42
N GLU A 442 -36.21 -52.47 35.89
CA GLU A 442 -36.68 -51.34 35.08
C GLU A 442 -35.52 -50.77 34.28
N ILE A 443 -35.80 -50.33 33.05
CA ILE A 443 -34.80 -49.72 32.18
C ILE A 443 -35.17 -48.26 31.96
N TYR A 444 -34.21 -47.39 32.22
CA TYR A 444 -34.33 -45.97 32.01
C TYR A 444 -33.39 -45.53 30.91
N MET A 445 -33.85 -44.60 30.08
CA MET A 445 -33.07 -44.01 29.00
C MET A 445 -32.97 -42.51 29.21
N ILE A 446 -31.79 -41.94 29.03
CA ILE A 446 -31.54 -40.52 29.24
C ILE A 446 -30.92 -39.97 27.98
N ASN A 447 -31.60 -39.01 27.35
CA ASN A 447 -31.09 -38.33 26.18
C ASN A 447 -29.82 -37.56 26.54
N ILE A 448 -28.74 -37.81 25.80
CA ILE A 448 -27.42 -37.27 26.14
C ILE A 448 -27.29 -35.76 25.88
N TYR A 449 -28.23 -35.14 25.17
CA TYR A 449 -28.18 -33.71 24.83
C TYR A 449 -29.19 -32.88 25.61
N ASP A 450 -30.47 -33.25 25.55
CA ASP A 450 -31.55 -32.48 26.18
C ASP A 450 -31.90 -32.96 27.60
N LYS A 451 -31.25 -34.03 28.06
CA LYS A 451 -31.38 -34.58 29.43
C LYS A 451 -32.75 -35.20 29.73
N THR A 452 -33.60 -35.39 28.73
CA THR A 452 -34.92 -36.00 28.91
C THR A 452 -34.79 -37.45 29.38
N VAL A 453 -35.59 -37.82 30.38
CA VAL A 453 -35.61 -39.16 30.99
C VAL A 453 -36.85 -39.94 30.53
N TYR A 454 -36.61 -41.16 30.07
CA TYR A 454 -37.63 -42.12 29.67
C TYR A 454 -37.54 -43.38 30.52
N ASN A 455 -38.67 -44.03 30.75
CA ASN A 455 -38.78 -45.34 31.39
C ASN A 455 -39.40 -46.35 30.42
N LEU A 456 -38.90 -47.57 30.43
CA LEU A 456 -39.42 -48.72 29.71
C LEU A 456 -40.27 -49.57 30.65
N GLU A 457 -41.59 -49.41 30.55
CA GLU A 457 -42.55 -50.13 31.38
C GLU A 457 -43.63 -50.78 30.51
N ASN A 458 -43.89 -52.08 30.73
CA ASN A 458 -44.89 -52.88 29.98
C ASN A 458 -44.74 -52.78 28.46
N ASP A 459 -43.51 -52.92 27.99
CA ASP A 459 -43.11 -52.75 26.59
C ASP A 459 -43.37 -51.36 26.00
N LYS A 460 -43.62 -50.35 26.84
CA LYS A 460 -43.84 -48.98 26.41
C LYS A 460 -42.77 -48.00 26.89
N VAL A 461 -42.42 -47.04 26.05
CA VAL A 461 -41.58 -45.89 26.37
C VAL A 461 -42.46 -44.78 26.96
N GLN A 462 -42.14 -44.33 28.18
CA GLN A 462 -42.87 -43.28 28.88
C GLN A 462 -41.92 -42.17 29.33
N HIS A 463 -42.35 -40.92 29.23
CA HIS A 463 -41.65 -39.79 29.87
C HIS A 463 -41.79 -39.88 31.39
N VAL A 464 -40.70 -39.59 32.10
CA VAL A 464 -40.58 -39.70 33.57
C VAL A 464 -40.63 -38.35 34.24
#